data_AF-A0A496XCX4-F1
#
_entry.id   AF-A0A496XCX4-F1
#
_cell.length_a   1.000
_cell.length_b   1.000
_cell.length_c   1.000
_cell.angle_alpha   90.00
_cell.angle_beta   90.00
_cell.angle_gamma   90.00
#
_symmetry.space_group_name_H-M   'P 1'
#
loop_
_entity.id
_entity.type
_entity.pdbx_description
1 polymer ?
#
loop_
_entity_poly.entity_id
_entity_poly.type
_entity_poly.pdbx_seq_one_letter_code
_entity_poly.pdbx_strand_id
1 'polypeptide(L)'
;MFQSTSILDEEEEVLDLDLDLDLGELDLTDSEDDDDDLPRHIFRAYDIRGIAETELSDEIVARIGGAIASIAHEAGEQTLIVACDGRISSPRIKTALIKALLATGRDVIDIGLVPTPLLYFATQHLDCRSGIMITGSHNPADHNGLKIVMNRQTIGAGGIKDIRDRTIKGNFVEGEGRIFKENIAPAYIDEVVGDIAIAVPLKIVIDAGNGATSIIAPELFDELACEVVPLYCELDGRFPNRSPDTSDEDNLKDLIDKVLEEKADFGVAFDGDGDRLAVVTSSGRLVRSDTLLMLFAQDVVSRNPG
;
A
#
# COMPACT_ATOMS: atom_id res chain seq x y z
N MET A 1 -5.39 54.54 -46.08
CA MET A 1 -4.10 55.17 -46.43
C MET A 1 -3.13 54.72 -45.36
N PHE A 2 -2.26 53.72 -45.62
CA PHE A 2 -0.91 53.85 -46.25
C PHE A 2 -0.12 55.00 -45.57
N GLN A 3 1.08 54.86 -45.02
CA GLN A 3 2.18 53.87 -45.09
C GLN A 3 3.14 54.20 -43.91
N SER A 4 3.72 53.23 -43.20
CA SER A 4 5.03 52.59 -43.45
C SER A 4 6.26 53.52 -43.37
N THR A 5 7.11 53.27 -42.37
CA THR A 5 8.54 52.83 -42.48
C THR A 5 9.07 52.68 -41.04
N SER A 6 9.26 51.47 -40.52
CA SER A 6 10.38 50.52 -40.68
C SER A 6 11.70 50.99 -40.05
N ILE A 7 12.03 50.39 -38.90
CA ILE A 7 13.41 50.08 -38.50
C ILE A 7 13.37 48.62 -38.01
N LEU A 8 13.87 47.75 -38.90
CA LEU A 8 14.52 46.46 -38.65
C LEU A 8 15.65 46.69 -37.61
N ASP A 9 16.02 45.86 -36.64
CA ASP A 9 16.13 44.41 -36.50
C ASP A 9 16.24 44.14 -34.99
N GLU A 10 15.72 43.02 -34.48
CA GLU A 10 16.36 42.22 -33.43
C GLU A 10 15.56 40.91 -33.30
N GLU A 11 16.19 39.84 -33.81
CA GLU A 11 15.66 38.49 -33.94
C GLU A 11 15.52 37.78 -32.59
N GLU A 12 14.65 36.78 -32.59
CA GLU A 12 14.34 35.82 -31.53
C GLU A 12 15.61 35.23 -30.89
N GLU A 13 15.82 35.50 -29.61
CA GLU A 13 16.78 34.74 -28.79
C GLU A 13 16.09 33.44 -28.32
N VAL A 14 16.17 32.42 -29.17
CA VAL A 14 15.96 31.03 -28.78
C VAL A 14 17.15 30.63 -27.92
N LEU A 15 16.91 30.43 -26.62
CA LEU A 15 17.91 29.88 -25.70
C LEU A 15 18.12 28.39 -26.04
N ASP A 16 19.05 28.15 -26.97
CA ASP A 16 19.74 26.87 -27.13
C ASP A 16 20.61 26.65 -25.90
N LEU A 17 20.13 25.79 -25.00
CA LEU A 17 20.92 25.26 -23.90
C LEU A 17 21.70 24.05 -24.42
N ASP A 18 22.85 24.32 -25.03
CA ASP A 18 23.89 23.34 -25.35
C ASP A 18 24.38 22.69 -24.04
N LEU A 19 23.79 21.55 -23.69
CA LEU A 19 24.33 20.61 -22.72
C LEU A 19 25.25 19.64 -23.46
N ASP A 20 26.47 20.10 -23.78
CA ASP A 20 27.62 19.23 -24.00
C ASP A 20 27.96 18.55 -22.66
N LEU A 21 27.19 17.51 -22.33
CA LEU A 21 27.57 16.54 -21.32
C LEU A 21 28.61 15.63 -21.95
N ASP A 22 29.86 15.89 -21.56
CA ASP A 22 30.99 14.98 -21.65
C ASP A 22 30.54 13.59 -21.17
N LEU A 23 30.17 12.72 -22.12
CA LEU A 23 29.97 11.30 -21.92
C LEU A 23 31.34 10.67 -21.69
N GLY A 24 31.96 11.05 -20.57
CA GLY A 24 33.00 10.25 -19.95
C GLY A 24 32.39 8.88 -19.71
N GLU A 25 32.95 7.87 -20.38
CA GLU A 25 32.64 6.46 -20.19
C GLU A 25 32.54 6.19 -18.69
N LEU A 26 31.30 6.11 -18.19
CA LEU A 26 31.02 5.40 -16.96
C LEU A 26 31.36 3.95 -17.28
N ASP A 27 32.56 3.58 -16.86
CA ASP A 27 33.08 2.22 -16.80
C ASP A 27 32.10 1.38 -15.96
N LEU A 28 31.02 0.95 -16.61
CA LEU A 28 30.12 -0.11 -16.19
C LEU A 28 30.83 -1.42 -16.49
N THR A 29 31.97 -1.65 -15.84
CA THR A 29 32.37 -3.01 -15.52
C THR A 29 31.50 -3.44 -14.35
N ASP A 30 30.26 -3.81 -14.67
CA ASP A 30 29.52 -4.79 -13.88
C ASP A 30 30.48 -5.99 -13.78
N SER A 31 31.10 -6.15 -12.61
CA SER A 31 31.84 -7.36 -12.31
C SER A 31 30.82 -8.49 -12.33
N GLU A 32 30.89 -9.30 -13.38
CA GLU A 32 30.22 -10.58 -13.56
C GLU A 32 30.65 -11.53 -12.42
N ASP A 33 30.06 -11.36 -11.25
CA ASP A 33 29.84 -12.47 -10.32
C ASP A 33 28.43 -13.01 -10.64
N ASP A 34 28.41 -14.00 -11.56
CA ASP A 34 27.27 -14.76 -12.07
C ASP A 34 26.63 -15.66 -10.97
N ASP A 35 26.13 -15.07 -9.87
CA ASP A 35 25.42 -15.82 -8.80
C ASP A 35 24.39 -14.98 -8.00
N ASP A 36 23.62 -14.10 -8.63
CA ASP A 36 22.56 -13.36 -7.93
C ASP A 36 21.18 -13.70 -8.51
N ASP A 37 20.58 -14.79 -8.00
CA ASP A 37 19.18 -15.22 -8.20
C ASP A 37 18.16 -14.22 -7.60
N LEU A 38 18.56 -12.97 -7.35
CA LEU A 38 17.72 -11.91 -6.80
C LEU A 38 17.18 -11.01 -7.92
N PRO A 39 15.87 -11.06 -8.23
CA PRO A 39 15.29 -10.22 -9.28
C PRO A 39 15.25 -8.74 -8.86
N ARG A 40 16.27 -7.96 -9.21
CA ARG A 40 16.45 -6.57 -8.74
C ARG A 40 15.27 -5.64 -9.04
N HIS A 41 14.46 -5.93 -10.05
CA HIS A 41 13.27 -5.13 -10.42
C HIS A 41 12.13 -5.22 -9.40
N ILE A 42 12.16 -6.19 -8.47
CA ILE A 42 11.15 -6.24 -7.40
C ILE A 42 11.29 -5.09 -6.41
N PHE A 43 12.47 -4.47 -6.31
CA PHE A 43 12.75 -3.34 -5.43
C PHE A 43 12.36 -2.04 -6.12
N ARG A 44 11.13 -1.58 -5.90
CA ARG A 44 10.55 -0.40 -6.54
C ARG A 44 10.86 0.87 -5.76
N ALA A 45 10.26 1.99 -6.16
CA ALA A 45 10.49 3.28 -5.52
C ALA A 45 9.92 3.39 -4.10
N TYR A 46 8.87 2.65 -3.75
CA TYR A 46 8.16 2.83 -2.46
C TYR A 46 7.85 1.51 -1.75
N ASP A 47 8.05 0.37 -2.42
CA ASP A 47 7.73 -0.95 -1.91
C ASP A 47 8.56 -2.03 -2.62
N ILE A 48 8.40 -3.27 -2.18
CA ILE A 48 8.88 -4.46 -2.88
C ILE A 48 7.67 -5.15 -3.52
N ARG A 49 7.74 -5.53 -4.81
CA ARG A 49 6.63 -6.19 -5.52
C ARG A 49 7.14 -7.13 -6.61
N GLY A 50 6.61 -8.34 -6.65
CA GLY A 50 6.88 -9.32 -7.71
C GLY A 50 5.84 -10.42 -7.79
N ILE A 51 6.02 -11.34 -8.74
CA ILE A 51 5.27 -12.58 -8.85
C ILE A 51 5.61 -13.45 -7.65
N ALA A 52 4.59 -13.83 -6.88
CA ALA A 52 4.77 -14.42 -5.57
C ALA A 52 5.61 -15.70 -5.59
N GLU A 53 5.34 -16.59 -6.55
CA GLU A 53 5.96 -17.92 -6.57
C GLU A 53 7.40 -17.92 -7.08
N THR A 54 7.73 -17.04 -8.04
CA THR A 54 9.04 -17.04 -8.70
C THR A 54 9.96 -15.92 -8.22
N GLU A 55 9.41 -14.75 -7.89
CA GLU A 55 10.20 -13.56 -7.55
C GLU A 55 10.18 -13.24 -6.05
N LEU A 56 9.29 -13.88 -5.29
CA LEU A 56 9.19 -13.80 -3.82
C LEU A 56 9.20 -15.21 -3.20
N SER A 57 10.18 -16.01 -3.62
CA SER A 57 10.45 -17.33 -3.04
C SER A 57 10.79 -17.22 -1.54
N ASP A 58 10.67 -18.32 -0.80
CA ASP A 58 10.99 -18.32 0.63
C ASP A 58 12.44 -17.90 0.91
N GLU A 59 13.37 -18.22 0.01
CA GLU A 59 14.78 -17.83 0.09
C GLU A 59 14.97 -16.33 -0.14
N ILE A 60 14.37 -15.77 -1.19
CA ILE A 60 14.41 -14.33 -1.48
C ILE A 60 13.79 -13.56 -0.32
N VAL A 61 12.63 -13.99 0.17
CA VAL A 61 11.94 -13.36 1.31
C VAL A 61 12.79 -13.47 2.58
N ALA A 62 13.52 -14.56 2.80
CA ALA A 62 14.41 -14.68 3.94
C ALA A 62 15.59 -13.69 3.87
N ARG A 63 16.21 -13.53 2.70
CA ARG A 63 17.27 -12.52 2.49
C ARG A 63 16.74 -11.10 2.71
N ILE A 64 15.55 -10.78 2.18
CA ILE A 64 14.88 -9.49 2.40
C ILE A 64 14.59 -9.29 3.89
N GLY A 65 14.11 -10.32 4.59
CA GLY A 65 13.87 -10.29 6.03
C GLY A 65 15.14 -9.99 6.83
N GLY A 66 16.26 -10.62 6.49
CA GLY A 66 17.56 -10.34 7.09
C GLY A 66 18.02 -8.89 6.89
N ALA A 67 17.81 -8.34 5.69
CA ALA A 67 18.11 -6.94 5.39
C ALA A 67 17.24 -5.98 6.21
N ILE A 68 15.92 -6.20 6.26
CA ILE A 68 15.00 -5.37 7.05
C ILE A 68 15.33 -5.45 8.54
N ALA A 69 15.64 -6.64 9.05
CA ALA A 69 16.03 -6.83 10.45
C ALA A 69 17.32 -6.09 10.81
N SER A 70 18.30 -6.05 9.89
CA SER A 70 19.54 -5.30 10.08
C SER A 70 19.27 -3.80 10.20
N ILE A 71 18.40 -3.27 9.34
CA ILE A 71 17.96 -1.86 9.41
C ILE A 71 17.21 -1.59 10.72
N ALA A 72 16.31 -2.50 11.13
CA ALA A 72 15.59 -2.39 12.40
C ALA A 72 16.54 -2.39 13.60
N HIS A 73 17.56 -3.25 13.59
CA HIS A 73 18.58 -3.29 14.64
C HIS A 73 19.33 -1.96 14.76
N GLU A 74 19.78 -1.39 13.64
CA GLU A 74 20.46 -0.08 13.60
C GLU A 74 19.55 1.07 14.04
N ALA A 75 18.25 0.98 13.76
CA ALA A 75 17.24 1.93 14.22
C ALA A 75 16.87 1.75 15.71
N GLY A 76 17.39 0.72 16.39
CA GLY A 76 17.04 0.41 17.78
C GLY A 76 15.67 -0.26 17.94
N GLU A 77 15.07 -0.73 16.86
CA GLU A 77 13.76 -1.38 16.84
C GLU A 77 13.94 -2.88 17.16
N GLN A 78 13.60 -3.26 18.40
CA GLN A 78 13.67 -4.67 18.85
C GLN A 78 12.55 -5.52 18.28
N THR A 79 11.37 -4.93 18.14
CA THR A 79 10.14 -5.61 17.75
C THR A 79 9.62 -5.03 16.44
N LEU A 80 9.10 -5.87 15.55
CA LEU A 80 8.46 -5.49 14.30
C LEU A 80 7.03 -6.06 14.23
N ILE A 81 6.06 -5.25 13.83
CA ILE A 81 4.71 -5.72 13.55
C ILE A 81 4.69 -6.36 12.16
N VAL A 82 4.06 -7.51 12.00
CA VAL A 82 3.92 -8.17 10.69
C VAL A 82 2.45 -8.48 10.44
N ALA A 83 1.98 -8.15 9.24
CA ALA A 83 0.62 -8.43 8.80
C ALA A 83 0.58 -8.80 7.33
N CYS A 84 -0.53 -9.36 6.85
CA CYS A 84 -0.69 -9.65 5.43
C CYS A 84 -2.09 -9.38 4.89
N ASP A 85 -2.22 -9.25 3.58
CA ASP A 85 -3.50 -9.20 2.88
C ASP A 85 -4.09 -10.60 2.63
N GLY A 86 -5.19 -10.65 1.88
CA GLY A 86 -5.96 -11.86 1.56
C GLY A 86 -5.43 -12.75 0.44
N ARG A 87 -4.25 -12.50 -0.13
CA ARG A 87 -3.74 -13.29 -1.26
C ARG A 87 -3.38 -14.71 -0.84
N ILE A 88 -3.49 -15.65 -1.78
CA ILE A 88 -3.17 -17.06 -1.54
C ILE A 88 -1.71 -17.25 -1.09
N SER A 89 -0.79 -16.45 -1.62
CA SER A 89 0.64 -16.52 -1.30
C SER A 89 1.02 -15.81 0.01
N SER A 90 0.15 -14.95 0.55
CA SER A 90 0.43 -14.14 1.73
C SER A 90 0.79 -14.94 2.98
N PRO A 91 0.09 -16.05 3.33
CA PRO A 91 0.49 -16.90 4.46
C PRO A 91 1.89 -17.51 4.34
N ARG A 92 2.30 -17.94 3.13
CA ARG A 92 3.64 -18.49 2.88
C ARG A 92 4.71 -17.41 3.07
N ILE A 93 4.56 -16.29 2.37
CA ILE A 93 5.52 -15.18 2.41
C ILE A 93 5.64 -14.63 3.83
N LYS A 94 4.51 -14.44 4.54
CA LYS A 94 4.53 -14.01 5.94
C LYS A 94 5.30 -14.99 6.82
N THR A 95 5.09 -16.30 6.65
CA THR A 95 5.80 -17.33 7.43
C THR A 95 7.31 -17.28 7.18
N ALA A 96 7.74 -17.16 5.93
CA ALA A 96 9.15 -17.04 5.56
C ALA A 96 9.78 -15.77 6.15
N LEU A 97 9.10 -14.62 6.02
CA LEU A 97 9.55 -13.34 6.55
C LEU A 97 9.71 -13.41 8.07
N ILE A 98 8.69 -13.86 8.80
CA ILE A 98 8.72 -13.95 10.25
C ILE A 98 9.89 -14.83 10.72
N LYS A 99 10.10 -16.00 10.09
CA LYS A 99 11.23 -16.88 10.43
C LYS A 99 12.57 -16.16 10.28
N ALA A 100 12.76 -15.41 9.20
CA ALA A 100 13.99 -14.65 8.97
C ALA A 100 14.18 -13.54 10.02
N LEU A 101 13.13 -12.80 10.36
CA LEU A 101 13.20 -11.79 11.42
C LEU A 101 13.58 -12.40 12.77
N LEU A 102 12.95 -13.51 13.16
CA LEU A 102 13.26 -14.20 14.41
C LEU A 102 14.71 -14.72 14.44
N ALA A 103 15.21 -15.25 13.32
CA ALA A 103 16.58 -15.77 13.19
C ALA A 103 17.67 -14.68 13.29
N THR A 104 17.29 -13.41 13.25
CA THR A 104 18.20 -12.26 13.45
C THR A 104 18.08 -11.66 14.86
N GLY A 105 17.30 -12.30 15.74
CA GLY A 105 17.04 -11.81 17.09
C GLY A 105 16.07 -10.62 17.17
N ARG A 106 15.27 -10.35 16.12
CA ARG A 106 14.14 -9.40 16.19
C ARG A 106 12.89 -10.12 16.67
N ASP A 107 12.14 -9.49 17.55
CA ASP A 107 10.84 -9.98 17.97
C ASP A 107 9.77 -9.57 16.94
N VAL A 108 8.69 -10.34 16.85
CA VAL A 108 7.59 -10.12 15.91
C VAL A 108 6.26 -10.07 16.64
N ILE A 109 5.44 -9.06 16.34
CA ILE A 109 4.01 -9.04 16.65
C ILE A 109 3.25 -9.36 15.36
N ASP A 110 2.73 -10.58 15.23
CA ASP A 110 1.89 -10.98 14.11
C ASP A 110 0.44 -10.57 14.37
N ILE A 111 -0.05 -9.59 13.60
CA ILE A 111 -1.45 -9.12 13.69
C ILE A 111 -2.38 -9.79 12.67
N GLY A 112 -1.92 -10.86 12.02
CA GLY A 112 -2.78 -11.71 11.20
C GLY A 112 -2.99 -11.17 9.78
N LEU A 113 -4.21 -11.36 9.29
CA LEU A 113 -4.68 -10.83 8.01
C LEU A 113 -5.48 -9.57 8.30
N VAL A 114 -5.08 -8.44 7.74
CA VAL A 114 -5.71 -7.13 7.97
C VAL A 114 -5.51 -6.23 6.75
N PRO A 115 -6.32 -5.18 6.54
CA PRO A 115 -6.00 -4.14 5.57
C PRO A 115 -4.71 -3.39 5.92
N THR A 116 -4.02 -2.86 4.91
CA THR A 116 -2.79 -2.07 5.07
C THR A 116 -2.94 -0.92 6.07
N PRO A 117 -4.02 -0.12 6.06
CA PRO A 117 -4.19 0.95 7.06
C PRO A 117 -4.25 0.46 8.52
N LEU A 118 -4.68 -0.79 8.75
CA LEU A 118 -4.75 -1.35 10.10
C LEU A 118 -3.35 -1.68 10.64
N LEU A 119 -2.43 -2.13 9.78
CA LEU A 119 -1.01 -2.21 10.16
C LEU A 119 -0.48 -0.82 10.55
N TYR A 120 -0.80 0.21 9.76
CA TYR A 120 -0.33 1.57 10.06
C TYR A 120 -0.89 2.08 11.38
N PHE A 121 -2.18 1.85 11.65
CA PHE A 121 -2.78 2.11 12.96
C PHE A 121 -2.04 1.36 14.08
N ALA A 122 -1.75 0.07 13.90
CA ALA A 122 -1.03 -0.73 14.89
C ALA A 122 0.35 -0.12 15.25
N THR A 123 1.06 0.49 14.29
CA THR A 123 2.35 1.18 14.57
C THR A 123 2.22 2.45 15.42
N GLN A 124 1.00 3.00 15.51
CA GLN A 124 0.68 4.15 16.37
C GLN A 124 0.10 3.71 17.71
N HIS A 125 -0.69 2.65 17.71
CA HIS A 125 -1.45 2.15 18.86
C HIS A 125 -0.61 1.26 19.79
N LEU A 126 0.21 0.37 19.24
CA LEU A 126 1.09 -0.50 20.01
C LEU A 126 2.39 0.22 20.38
N ASP A 127 3.08 -0.29 21.41
CA ASP A 127 4.44 0.12 21.76
C ASP A 127 5.48 -0.51 20.79
N CYS A 128 5.21 -0.39 19.50
CA CYS A 128 6.06 -0.83 18.40
C CYS A 128 5.81 0.08 17.20
N ARG A 129 6.89 0.65 16.66
CA ARG A 129 6.82 1.77 15.71
C ARG A 129 7.02 1.33 14.26
N SER A 130 7.36 0.06 14.06
CA SER A 130 7.82 -0.44 12.78
C SER A 130 7.00 -1.66 12.39
N GLY A 131 6.67 -1.77 11.11
CA GLY A 131 5.78 -2.80 10.61
C GLY A 131 6.01 -3.16 9.16
N ILE A 132 5.68 -4.40 8.80
CA ILE A 132 5.80 -4.92 7.45
C ILE A 132 4.47 -5.52 7.03
N MET A 133 3.90 -4.98 5.95
CA MET A 133 2.68 -5.48 5.33
C MET A 133 3.04 -6.34 4.13
N ILE A 134 2.69 -7.63 4.18
CA ILE A 134 2.75 -8.51 3.02
C ILE A 134 1.51 -8.27 2.17
N THR A 135 1.68 -7.68 1.00
CA THR A 135 0.55 -7.39 0.10
C THR A 135 0.98 -7.24 -1.35
N GLY A 136 0.10 -7.60 -2.28
CA GLY A 136 0.19 -7.25 -3.71
C GLY A 136 -0.64 -6.01 -4.10
N SER A 137 -1.30 -5.34 -3.14
CA SER A 137 -2.19 -4.19 -3.34
C SER A 137 -3.24 -4.46 -4.43
N HIS A 138 -3.33 -3.63 -5.47
CA HIS A 138 -4.23 -3.83 -6.62
C HIS A 138 -3.71 -4.77 -7.72
N ASN A 139 -2.49 -5.32 -7.60
CA ASN A 139 -1.96 -6.16 -8.68
C ASN A 139 -2.79 -7.46 -8.85
N PRO A 140 -2.67 -8.17 -9.99
CA PRO A 140 -3.33 -9.47 -10.18
C PRO A 140 -2.98 -10.49 -9.09
N ALA A 141 -3.81 -11.53 -8.94
CA ALA A 141 -3.76 -12.50 -7.82
C ALA A 141 -2.40 -13.17 -7.58
N ASP A 142 -1.61 -13.37 -8.62
CA ASP A 142 -0.29 -14.00 -8.60
C ASP A 142 0.83 -13.10 -8.06
N HIS A 143 0.59 -11.79 -7.96
CA HIS A 143 1.56 -10.85 -7.40
C HIS A 143 1.47 -10.79 -5.87
N ASN A 144 2.59 -10.45 -5.23
CA ASN A 144 2.64 -10.06 -3.83
C ASN A 144 3.79 -9.06 -3.61
N GLY A 145 4.08 -8.71 -2.37
CA GLY A 145 5.04 -7.66 -2.06
C GLY A 145 5.13 -7.33 -0.58
N LEU A 146 5.92 -6.30 -0.27
CA LEU A 146 6.16 -5.80 1.07
C LEU A 146 6.06 -4.28 1.08
N LYS A 147 5.15 -3.72 1.89
CA LYS A 147 5.18 -2.31 2.31
C LYS A 147 5.81 -2.25 3.69
N ILE A 148 6.76 -1.33 3.88
CA ILE A 148 7.60 -1.30 5.08
C ILE A 148 7.49 0.06 5.74
N VAL A 149 7.15 0.05 7.02
CA VAL A 149 7.19 1.20 7.92
C VAL A 149 8.31 0.97 8.91
N MET A 150 9.24 1.91 8.99
CA MET A 150 10.32 1.91 9.98
C MET A 150 10.19 3.17 10.81
N ASN A 151 10.13 3.04 12.13
CA ASN A 151 10.04 4.17 13.05
C ASN A 151 8.86 5.13 12.73
N ARG A 152 7.70 4.58 12.37
CA ARG A 152 6.47 5.27 11.92
C ARG A 152 6.60 6.05 10.61
N GLN A 153 7.65 5.79 9.83
CA GLN A 153 7.85 6.36 8.51
C GLN A 153 7.85 5.25 7.46
N THR A 154 7.03 5.43 6.42
CA THR A 154 7.08 4.53 5.26
C THR A 154 8.44 4.68 4.57
N ILE A 155 9.08 3.54 4.29
CA ILE A 155 10.36 3.54 3.58
C ILE A 155 10.13 3.96 2.13
N GLY A 156 10.79 5.04 1.69
CA GLY A 156 10.82 5.48 0.30
C GLY A 156 12.02 4.93 -0.48
N ALA A 157 12.27 5.49 -1.66
CA ALA A 157 13.21 4.94 -2.65
C ALA A 157 14.63 4.72 -2.10
N GLY A 158 15.12 5.64 -1.27
CA GLY A 158 16.45 5.52 -0.64
C GLY A 158 16.56 4.30 0.28
N GLY A 159 15.53 4.00 1.07
CA GLY A 159 15.57 2.85 1.97
C GLY A 159 15.23 1.53 1.28
N ILE A 160 14.40 1.52 0.23
CA ILE A 160 14.22 0.30 -0.59
C ILE A 160 15.53 -0.11 -1.27
N LYS A 161 16.30 0.88 -1.76
CA LYS A 161 17.65 0.64 -2.28
C LYS A 161 18.59 0.06 -1.21
N ASP A 162 18.57 0.59 0.01
CA ASP A 162 19.37 0.03 1.12
C ASP A 162 18.99 -1.43 1.44
N ILE A 163 17.69 -1.74 1.48
CA ILE A 163 17.21 -3.12 1.65
C ILE A 163 17.76 -4.02 0.53
N ARG A 164 17.67 -3.60 -0.73
CA ARG A 164 18.22 -4.35 -1.87
C ARG A 164 19.71 -4.60 -1.69
N ASP A 165 20.49 -3.56 -1.43
CA ASP A 165 21.95 -3.65 -1.37
C ASP A 165 22.39 -4.57 -0.20
N ARG A 166 21.68 -4.54 0.94
CA ARG A 166 21.89 -5.49 2.05
C ARG A 166 21.45 -6.91 1.71
N THR A 167 20.36 -7.07 0.96
CA THR A 167 19.85 -8.39 0.50
C THR A 167 20.87 -9.08 -0.41
N ILE A 168 21.52 -8.30 -1.30
CA ILE A 168 22.61 -8.76 -2.17
C ILE A 168 23.83 -9.15 -1.32
N LYS A 169 24.22 -8.29 -0.38
CA LYS A 169 25.41 -8.51 0.46
C LYS A 169 25.31 -9.77 1.34
N GLY A 170 24.11 -10.15 1.79
CA GLY A 170 23.89 -11.41 2.53
C GLY A 170 24.47 -11.48 3.95
N ASN A 171 25.06 -10.40 4.46
CA ASN A 171 25.68 -10.37 5.79
C ASN A 171 24.65 -9.96 6.85
N PHE A 172 23.88 -10.93 7.33
CA PHE A 172 22.86 -10.71 8.36
C PHE A 172 23.35 -11.14 9.74
N VAL A 173 22.84 -10.46 10.77
CA VAL A 173 23.09 -10.85 12.17
C VAL A 173 22.29 -12.10 12.51
N GLU A 174 22.84 -12.96 13.37
CA GLU A 174 22.15 -14.13 13.90
C GLU A 174 21.62 -13.86 15.31
N GLY A 175 20.48 -14.47 15.64
CA GLY A 175 19.89 -14.38 16.97
C GLY A 175 18.62 -15.21 17.09
N GLU A 176 17.97 -15.11 18.25
CA GLU A 176 16.72 -15.81 18.54
C GLU A 176 15.69 -14.82 19.08
N GLY A 177 14.76 -14.42 18.21
CA GLY A 177 13.61 -13.59 18.55
C GLY A 177 12.40 -14.40 19.01
N ARG A 178 11.35 -13.69 19.41
CA ARG A 178 10.07 -14.26 19.85
C ARG A 178 8.93 -13.74 18.99
N ILE A 179 7.90 -14.57 18.84
CA ILE A 179 6.67 -14.20 18.16
C ILE A 179 5.53 -14.03 19.18
N PHE A 180 4.79 -12.94 19.02
CA PHE A 180 3.56 -12.62 19.72
C PHE A 180 2.44 -12.53 18.69
N LYS A 181 1.21 -12.84 19.11
CA LYS A 181 0.02 -12.70 18.25
C LYS A 181 -0.93 -11.73 18.92
N GLU A 182 -1.41 -10.76 18.16
CA GLU A 182 -2.33 -9.73 18.66
C GLU A 182 -3.48 -9.54 17.68
N ASN A 183 -4.69 -9.31 18.19
CA ASN A 183 -5.84 -8.94 17.37
C ASN A 183 -6.15 -7.46 17.55
N ILE A 184 -5.83 -6.66 16.53
CA ILE A 184 -5.96 -5.20 16.58
C ILE A 184 -7.27 -4.68 15.94
N ALA A 185 -8.02 -5.54 15.24
CA ALA A 185 -9.25 -5.13 14.57
C ALA A 185 -10.29 -4.48 15.52
N PRO A 186 -10.57 -5.01 16.73
CA PRO A 186 -11.50 -4.36 17.64
C PRO A 186 -11.05 -2.95 18.04
N ALA A 187 -9.77 -2.77 18.37
CA ALA A 187 -9.23 -1.45 18.75
C ALA A 187 -9.28 -0.44 17.58
N TYR A 188 -9.10 -0.92 16.35
CA TYR A 188 -9.25 -0.07 15.15
C TYR A 188 -10.70 0.36 14.92
N ILE A 189 -11.66 -0.57 15.08
CA ILE A 189 -13.09 -0.27 14.96
C ILE A 189 -13.51 0.73 16.04
N ASP A 190 -13.15 0.46 17.30
CA ASP A 190 -13.48 1.32 18.44
C ASP A 190 -12.95 2.76 18.25
N GLU A 191 -11.73 2.92 17.74
CA GLU A 191 -11.15 4.24 17.46
C GLU A 191 -11.98 5.02 16.43
N VAL A 192 -12.37 4.37 15.33
CA VAL A 192 -13.15 5.02 14.26
C VAL A 192 -14.58 5.31 14.73
N VAL A 193 -15.24 4.34 15.37
CA VAL A 193 -16.62 4.50 15.87
C VAL A 193 -16.68 5.56 16.98
N GLY A 194 -15.63 5.68 17.79
CA GLY A 194 -15.54 6.67 18.86
C GLY A 194 -15.43 8.12 18.38
N ASP A 195 -14.89 8.35 17.18
CA ASP A 195 -14.64 9.70 16.62
C ASP A 195 -15.66 10.11 15.52
N ILE A 196 -16.34 9.14 14.88
CA ILE A 196 -17.27 9.40 13.79
C ILE A 196 -18.73 9.43 14.27
N ALA A 197 -19.40 10.56 14.05
CA ALA A 197 -20.83 10.73 14.32
C ALA A 197 -21.64 10.86 13.03
N ILE A 198 -22.47 9.85 12.72
CA ILE A 198 -23.37 9.87 11.56
C ILE A 198 -24.73 10.49 11.95
N ALA A 199 -25.07 11.62 11.32
CA ALA A 199 -26.25 12.41 11.68
C ALA A 199 -27.58 11.90 11.08
N VAL A 200 -27.51 11.06 10.04
CA VAL A 200 -28.68 10.53 9.31
C VAL A 200 -28.47 9.05 9.02
N PRO A 201 -29.52 8.22 9.00
CA PRO A 201 -29.39 6.84 8.54
C PRO A 201 -28.85 6.82 7.11
N LEU A 202 -27.83 6.00 6.84
CA LEU A 202 -27.21 5.83 5.53
C LEU A 202 -27.29 4.38 5.09
N LYS A 203 -27.73 4.14 3.86
CA LYS A 203 -27.61 2.86 3.17
C LYS A 203 -26.41 2.89 2.24
N ILE A 204 -25.43 2.01 2.46
CA ILE A 204 -24.15 2.04 1.75
C ILE A 204 -23.88 0.68 1.11
N VAL A 205 -23.52 0.67 -0.17
CA VAL A 205 -22.96 -0.53 -0.81
C VAL A 205 -21.46 -0.58 -0.56
N ILE A 206 -20.98 -1.67 0.05
CA ILE A 206 -19.55 -1.88 0.32
C ILE A 206 -19.03 -2.96 -0.61
N ASP A 207 -18.18 -2.58 -1.55
CA ASP A 207 -17.48 -3.50 -2.44
C ASP A 207 -16.04 -3.72 -1.97
N ALA A 208 -15.78 -4.89 -1.37
CA ALA A 208 -14.45 -5.25 -0.90
C ALA A 208 -13.58 -5.96 -1.95
N GLY A 209 -14.14 -6.27 -3.13
CA GLY A 209 -13.42 -6.93 -4.23
C GLY A 209 -12.73 -8.24 -3.82
N ASN A 210 -13.28 -8.96 -2.84
CA ASN A 210 -12.70 -10.15 -2.21
C ASN A 210 -11.36 -9.93 -1.48
N GLY A 211 -10.95 -8.68 -1.28
CA GLY A 211 -9.69 -8.28 -0.65
C GLY A 211 -9.72 -8.26 0.88
N ALA A 212 -8.69 -7.64 1.47
CA ALA A 212 -8.48 -7.63 2.91
C ALA A 212 -9.56 -6.86 3.69
N THR A 213 -10.26 -5.91 3.06
CA THR A 213 -11.33 -5.14 3.71
C THR A 213 -12.60 -5.95 3.94
N SER A 214 -12.76 -7.11 3.29
CA SER A 214 -13.87 -8.06 3.47
C SER A 214 -14.11 -8.42 4.94
N ILE A 215 -13.05 -8.50 5.74
CA ILE A 215 -13.13 -8.93 7.15
C ILE A 215 -13.41 -7.80 8.14
N ILE A 216 -13.47 -6.53 7.70
CA ILE A 216 -13.57 -5.39 8.62
C ILE A 216 -14.51 -4.28 8.15
N ALA A 217 -14.57 -3.98 6.85
CA ALA A 217 -15.35 -2.85 6.36
C ALA A 217 -16.86 -3.03 6.63
N PRO A 218 -17.49 -4.19 6.36
CA PRO A 218 -18.90 -4.37 6.68
C PRO A 218 -19.22 -4.19 8.17
N GLU A 219 -18.40 -4.78 9.05
CA GLU A 219 -18.55 -4.67 10.52
C GLU A 219 -18.40 -3.21 10.98
N LEU A 220 -17.37 -2.51 10.50
CA LEU A 220 -17.13 -1.11 10.83
C LEU A 220 -18.32 -0.21 10.47
N PHE A 221 -18.88 -0.38 9.26
CA PHE A 221 -20.02 0.44 8.84
C PHE A 221 -21.33 0.05 9.54
N ASP A 222 -21.50 -1.22 9.93
CA ASP A 222 -22.63 -1.67 10.75
C ASP A 222 -22.57 -1.07 12.17
N GLU A 223 -21.40 -1.04 12.81
CA GLU A 223 -21.17 -0.39 14.11
C GLU A 223 -21.39 1.14 14.06
N LEU A 224 -21.17 1.75 12.89
CA LEU A 224 -21.55 3.15 12.62
C LEU A 224 -23.07 3.34 12.35
N ALA A 225 -23.87 2.29 12.53
CA ALA A 225 -25.31 2.25 12.29
C ALA A 225 -25.73 2.55 10.83
N CYS A 226 -24.87 2.18 9.86
CA CYS A 226 -25.25 2.19 8.45
C CYS A 226 -26.00 0.91 8.07
N GLU A 227 -26.96 1.00 7.15
CA GLU A 227 -27.49 -0.17 6.45
C GLU A 227 -26.46 -0.60 5.38
N VAL A 228 -25.72 -1.67 5.65
CA VAL A 228 -24.67 -2.16 4.75
C VAL A 228 -25.22 -3.17 3.75
N VAL A 229 -25.00 -2.91 2.46
CA VAL A 229 -25.18 -3.89 1.39
C VAL A 229 -23.80 -4.41 0.97
N PRO A 230 -23.43 -5.65 1.33
CA PRO A 230 -22.14 -6.22 0.96
C PRO A 230 -22.11 -6.60 -0.52
N LEU A 231 -21.01 -6.27 -1.19
CA LEU A 231 -20.66 -6.70 -2.53
C LEU A 231 -19.24 -7.28 -2.50
N TYR A 232 -19.10 -8.55 -2.85
CA TYR A 232 -17.80 -9.25 -2.86
C TYR A 232 -17.02 -9.14 -1.53
N CYS A 233 -17.71 -9.11 -0.39
CA CYS A 233 -17.13 -9.06 0.96
C CYS A 233 -16.73 -10.43 1.53
N GLU A 234 -16.63 -11.45 0.69
CA GLU A 234 -16.06 -12.74 1.07
C GLU A 234 -14.59 -12.77 0.69
N LEU A 235 -13.71 -13.13 1.63
CA LEU A 235 -12.27 -13.20 1.38
C LEU A 235 -11.94 -14.29 0.35
N ASP A 236 -11.39 -13.90 -0.80
CA ASP A 236 -10.92 -14.83 -1.82
C ASP A 236 -9.77 -14.20 -2.62
N GLY A 237 -8.54 -14.56 -2.27
CA GLY A 237 -7.32 -14.06 -2.91
C GLY A 237 -7.13 -14.45 -4.38
N ARG A 238 -8.09 -15.15 -5.00
CA ARG A 238 -8.15 -15.37 -6.46
C ARG A 238 -8.81 -14.21 -7.20
N PHE A 239 -9.50 -13.32 -6.47
CA PHE A 239 -10.26 -12.20 -7.01
C PHE A 239 -11.24 -12.62 -8.13
N PRO A 240 -12.19 -13.55 -7.86
CA PRO A 240 -13.00 -14.19 -8.89
C PRO A 240 -14.04 -13.28 -9.55
N ASN A 241 -14.38 -12.15 -8.92
CA ASN A 241 -15.46 -11.27 -9.38
C ASN A 241 -14.95 -10.09 -10.21
N ARG A 242 -13.95 -9.37 -9.70
CA ARG A 242 -13.30 -8.24 -10.37
C ARG A 242 -11.84 -8.13 -9.96
N SER A 243 -11.04 -7.42 -10.75
CA SER A 243 -9.70 -7.02 -10.34
C SER A 243 -9.78 -6.18 -9.04
N PRO A 244 -8.80 -6.32 -8.12
CA PRO A 244 -8.72 -5.48 -6.94
C PRO A 244 -8.28 -4.02 -7.26
N ASP A 245 -8.18 -3.63 -8.54
CA ASP A 245 -7.85 -2.28 -8.95
C ASP A 245 -9.09 -1.39 -9.12
N THR A 246 -9.27 -0.44 -8.21
CA THR A 246 -10.38 0.54 -8.25
C THR A 246 -10.07 1.77 -9.10
N SER A 247 -8.88 1.89 -9.69
CA SER A 247 -8.55 2.98 -10.62
C SER A 247 -9.06 2.75 -12.04
N ASP A 248 -9.33 1.49 -12.37
CA ASP A 248 -9.99 1.08 -13.60
C ASP A 248 -11.51 1.04 -13.40
N GLU A 249 -12.21 1.94 -14.10
CA GLU A 249 -13.65 2.14 -13.96
C GLU A 249 -14.47 0.91 -14.35
N ASP A 250 -13.94 0.03 -15.23
CA ASP A 250 -14.62 -1.20 -15.63
C ASP A 250 -14.83 -2.15 -14.43
N ASN A 251 -13.93 -2.10 -13.45
CA ASN A 251 -14.05 -2.88 -12.21
C ASN A 251 -15.14 -2.34 -11.26
N LEU A 252 -15.71 -1.15 -11.52
CA LEU A 252 -16.69 -0.51 -10.63
C LEU A 252 -18.13 -0.68 -11.12
N LYS A 253 -18.33 -1.39 -12.23
CA LYS A 253 -19.66 -1.56 -12.84
C LYS A 253 -20.66 -2.24 -11.90
N ASP A 254 -20.27 -3.32 -11.25
CA ASP A 254 -21.17 -4.05 -10.34
C ASP A 254 -21.52 -3.22 -9.10
N LEU A 255 -20.60 -2.37 -8.63
CA LEU A 255 -20.88 -1.39 -7.58
C LEU A 255 -21.93 -0.37 -8.04
N ILE A 256 -21.79 0.18 -9.24
CA ILE A 256 -22.75 1.13 -9.83
C ILE A 256 -24.13 0.48 -9.93
N ASP A 257 -24.20 -0.71 -10.53
CA ASP A 257 -25.46 -1.44 -10.72
C ASP A 257 -26.11 -1.76 -9.37
N LYS A 258 -25.33 -2.20 -8.37
CA LYS A 258 -25.83 -2.51 -7.02
C LYS A 258 -26.33 -1.27 -6.29
N VAL A 259 -25.66 -0.12 -6.39
CA VAL A 259 -26.12 1.15 -5.80
C VAL A 259 -27.47 1.56 -6.36
N LEU A 260 -27.64 1.46 -7.69
CA LEU A 260 -28.89 1.80 -8.37
C LEU A 260 -30.03 0.82 -8.04
N GLU A 261 -29.74 -0.48 -8.00
CA GLU A 261 -30.69 -1.55 -7.66
C GLU A 261 -31.23 -1.37 -6.23
N GLU A 262 -30.33 -1.17 -5.28
CA GLU A 262 -30.63 -1.08 -3.85
C GLU A 262 -31.13 0.29 -3.41
N LYS A 263 -31.04 1.29 -4.31
CA LYS A 263 -31.30 2.70 -4.03
C LYS A 263 -30.48 3.19 -2.83
N ALA A 264 -29.23 2.78 -2.78
CA ALA A 264 -28.29 3.17 -1.73
C ALA A 264 -27.94 4.66 -1.84
N ASP A 265 -27.57 5.28 -0.73
CA ASP A 265 -27.15 6.68 -0.68
C ASP A 265 -25.83 6.90 -1.42
N PHE A 266 -24.93 5.92 -1.34
CA PHE A 266 -23.70 5.83 -2.13
C PHE A 266 -23.11 4.41 -2.04
N GLY A 267 -22.07 4.18 -2.83
CA GLY A 267 -21.27 2.97 -2.79
C GLY A 267 -19.78 3.29 -2.63
N VAL A 268 -19.04 2.38 -1.98
CA VAL A 268 -17.60 2.47 -1.81
C VAL A 268 -16.97 1.15 -2.26
N ALA A 269 -16.01 1.22 -3.17
CA ALA A 269 -15.15 0.09 -3.51
C ALA A 269 -13.78 0.28 -2.88
N PHE A 270 -13.23 -0.78 -2.29
CA PHE A 270 -11.86 -0.84 -1.81
C PHE A 270 -10.97 -1.62 -2.79
N ASP A 271 -9.69 -1.27 -2.79
CA ASP A 271 -8.67 -2.07 -3.45
C ASP A 271 -8.24 -3.28 -2.59
N GLY A 272 -7.38 -4.13 -3.14
CA GLY A 272 -7.08 -5.45 -2.55
C GLY A 272 -6.56 -5.42 -1.11
N ASP A 273 -5.87 -4.35 -0.71
CA ASP A 273 -5.34 -4.17 0.64
C ASP A 273 -5.94 -2.98 1.41
N GLY A 274 -6.90 -2.28 0.82
CA GLY A 274 -7.77 -1.32 1.51
C GLY A 274 -7.16 0.04 1.80
N ASP A 275 -6.03 0.40 1.20
CA ASP A 275 -5.45 1.75 1.35
C ASP A 275 -5.97 2.74 0.29
N ARG A 276 -6.76 2.27 -0.66
CA ARG A 276 -7.47 3.10 -1.65
C ARG A 276 -8.95 2.76 -1.67
N LEU A 277 -9.72 3.77 -2.09
CA LEU A 277 -11.14 3.65 -2.32
C LEU A 277 -11.58 4.38 -3.58
N ALA A 278 -12.68 3.91 -4.17
CA ALA A 278 -13.48 4.63 -5.15
C ALA A 278 -14.90 4.82 -4.62
N VAL A 279 -15.55 5.93 -4.98
CA VAL A 279 -16.89 6.30 -4.50
C VAL A 279 -17.84 6.45 -5.67
N VAL A 280 -19.03 5.86 -5.53
CA VAL A 280 -20.15 5.97 -6.47
C VAL A 280 -21.30 6.69 -5.77
N THR A 281 -21.86 7.73 -6.38
CA THR A 281 -23.03 8.43 -5.83
C THR A 281 -24.31 7.59 -5.95
N SER A 282 -25.38 7.95 -5.23
CA SER A 282 -26.72 7.35 -5.40
C SER A 282 -27.27 7.34 -6.83
N SER A 283 -26.79 8.25 -7.69
CA SER A 283 -27.14 8.30 -9.12
C SER A 283 -26.26 7.41 -10.01
N GLY A 284 -25.36 6.61 -9.45
CA GLY A 284 -24.43 5.76 -10.19
C GLY A 284 -23.23 6.49 -10.79
N ARG A 285 -22.92 7.72 -10.35
CA ARG A 285 -21.79 8.49 -10.90
C ARG A 285 -20.54 8.26 -10.07
N LEU A 286 -19.41 8.01 -10.74
CA LEU A 286 -18.11 7.95 -10.09
C LEU A 286 -17.67 9.33 -9.60
N VAL A 287 -17.15 9.38 -8.38
CA VAL A 287 -16.55 10.57 -7.78
C VAL A 287 -15.04 10.44 -7.84
N ARG A 288 -14.40 11.33 -8.59
CA ARG A 288 -12.93 11.35 -8.69
C ARG A 288 -12.29 11.71 -7.35
N SER A 289 -11.11 11.16 -7.09
CA SER A 289 -10.38 11.35 -5.84
C SER A 289 -10.05 12.82 -5.55
N ASP A 290 -9.82 13.64 -6.58
CA ASP A 290 -9.60 15.08 -6.41
C ASP A 290 -10.86 15.82 -5.96
N THR A 291 -12.04 15.38 -6.41
CA THR A 291 -13.34 15.91 -5.97
C THR A 291 -13.66 15.48 -4.54
N LEU A 292 -13.32 14.24 -4.15
CA LEU A 292 -13.37 13.81 -2.75
C LEU A 292 -12.44 14.65 -1.87
N LEU A 293 -11.22 14.94 -2.36
CA LEU A 293 -10.28 15.80 -1.63
C LEU A 293 -10.80 17.22 -1.44
N MET A 294 -11.52 17.79 -2.41
CA MET A 294 -12.18 19.10 -2.24
C MET A 294 -13.21 19.08 -1.10
N LEU A 295 -14.01 18.00 -1.00
CA LEU A 295 -14.98 17.83 0.09
C LEU A 295 -14.28 17.70 1.45
N PHE A 296 -13.23 16.87 1.55
CA PHE A 296 -12.46 16.71 2.78
C PHE A 296 -11.75 18.00 3.19
N ALA A 297 -11.13 18.72 2.24
CA ALA A 297 -10.45 19.97 2.51
C ALA A 297 -11.39 21.04 3.05
N GLN A 298 -12.60 21.16 2.47
CA GLN A 298 -13.62 22.09 2.95
C GLN A 298 -13.97 21.82 4.42
N ASP A 299 -14.15 20.55 4.78
CA ASP A 299 -14.48 20.13 6.14
C ASP A 299 -13.32 20.35 7.11
N VAL A 300 -12.11 19.85 6.79
CA VAL A 300 -10.93 19.94 7.67
C VAL A 300 -10.50 21.39 7.92
N VAL A 301 -10.45 22.23 6.88
CA VAL A 301 -10.05 23.66 7.00
C VAL A 301 -11.05 24.45 7.83
N SER A 302 -12.35 24.09 7.82
CA SER A 302 -13.36 24.78 8.63
C SER A 302 -13.09 24.68 10.13
N ARG A 303 -12.43 23.61 10.58
CA ARG A 303 -12.06 23.37 11.99
C ARG A 303 -10.58 23.65 12.29
N ASN A 304 -9.74 23.77 11.26
CA ASN A 304 -8.32 24.08 11.36
C ASN A 304 -7.95 25.26 10.46
N PRO A 305 -8.37 26.50 10.80
CA PRO A 305 -7.93 27.69 10.07
C PRO A 305 -6.41 27.84 10.21
N GLY A 306 -5.73 28.10 9.08
CA GLY A 306 -4.27 28.25 9.02
C GLY A 306 -3.71 29.44 9.80
#